data_AF-A0A257WBG7-F1
#
_entry.id   AF-A0A257WBG7-F1
#
_cell.length_a   1.000
_cell.length_b   1.000
_cell.length_c   1.000
_cell.angle_alpha   90.00
_cell.angle_beta   90.00
_cell.angle_gamma   90.00
#
_symmetry.space_group_name_H-M   'P 1'
#
loop_
_entity.id
_entity.type
_entity.pdbx_description
1 polymer ?
#
loop_
_entity_poly.entity_id
_entity_poly.type
_entity_poly.pdbx_seq_one_letter_code
_entity_poly.pdbx_strand_id
1 'polypeptide(L)'
;ETGHFIKGMHNLLNAHFDLRNFKKFESTLFEFEQYARTPEVLEHDNFRTHTSIYINSAKLNLHLMKGTFKDALSLIPEIEAKLQEYSLYVDQHRIMVFNYKIATLYFGSGDYARCIDYLQEIINSNADLRYDLQCYARLMHMLSHYEMGNYDIIESLIKSVFRFMAKMKNLTVVEEEMFRFMRHSFNVTPQKLRPELETFLEKIKHLERNRFETRAFAYLDIISWVESKVYGKPMATVIYEKYQKSKR
;
A
#
# COMPACT_ATOMS: atom_id res chain seq x y z
N GLU A 1 22.31 4.97 22.34
CA GLU A 1 21.33 3.89 22.55
C GLU A 1 19.95 4.24 21.98
N THR A 2 19.38 5.42 22.26
CA THR A 2 18.09 5.95 21.76
C THR A 2 17.86 5.74 20.25
N GLY A 3 18.81 6.16 19.40
CA GLY A 3 18.67 6.00 17.95
C GLY A 3 18.56 4.54 17.48
N HIS A 4 19.20 3.59 18.17
CA HIS A 4 19.07 2.15 17.87
C HIS A 4 17.72 1.62 18.32
N PHE A 5 17.21 2.06 19.48
CA PHE A 5 15.88 1.70 19.95
C PHE A 5 14.79 2.16 18.97
N ILE A 6 14.82 3.43 18.55
CA ILE A 6 13.88 4.00 17.56
C ILE A 6 13.86 3.18 16.27
N LYS A 7 15.03 2.83 15.73
CA LYS A 7 15.15 1.97 14.54
C LYS A 7 14.66 0.55 14.80
N GLY A 8 14.93 0.00 15.97
CA GLY A 8 14.45 -1.31 16.41
C GLY A 8 12.92 -1.39 16.44
N MET A 9 12.27 -0.39 17.04
CA MET A 9 10.80 -0.29 17.08
C MET A 9 10.21 -0.19 15.67
N HIS A 10 10.80 0.63 14.80
CA HIS A 10 10.37 0.71 13.40
C HIS A 10 10.45 -0.64 12.67
N ASN A 11 11.58 -1.34 12.80
CA ASN A 11 11.79 -2.64 12.16
C ASN A 11 10.82 -3.71 12.72
N LEU A 12 10.59 -3.70 14.04
CA LEU A 12 9.66 -4.62 14.69
C LEU A 12 8.22 -4.38 14.23
N LEU A 13 7.80 -3.11 14.09
CA LEU A 13 6.50 -2.74 13.55
C LEU A 13 6.34 -3.21 12.10
N ASN A 14 7.35 -3.00 11.24
CA ASN A 14 7.31 -3.50 9.86
C ASN A 14 7.21 -5.03 9.82
N ALA A 15 7.97 -5.75 10.66
CA ALA A 15 7.88 -7.21 10.73
C ALA A 15 6.49 -7.68 11.18
N HIS A 16 5.87 -7.00 12.15
CA HIS A 16 4.49 -7.28 12.55
C HIS A 16 3.48 -6.96 11.44
N PHE A 17 3.70 -5.91 10.66
CA PHE A 17 2.88 -5.56 9.51
C PHE A 17 2.93 -6.65 8.43
N ASP A 18 4.14 -7.03 8.02
CA ASP A 18 4.39 -8.05 6.98
C ASP A 18 3.80 -9.41 7.37
N LEU A 19 3.90 -9.78 8.65
CA LEU A 19 3.37 -11.03 9.18
C LEU A 19 1.90 -10.95 9.61
N ARG A 20 1.23 -9.80 9.42
CA ARG A 20 -0.14 -9.53 9.88
C ARG A 20 -0.35 -9.88 11.37
N ASN A 21 0.63 -9.62 12.23
CA ASN A 21 0.56 -9.88 13.67
C ASN A 21 -0.13 -8.73 14.41
N PHE A 22 -1.46 -8.66 14.29
CA PHE A 22 -2.26 -7.52 14.77
C PHE A 22 -2.04 -7.18 16.26
N LYS A 23 -2.10 -8.19 17.14
CA LYS A 23 -2.00 -7.97 18.60
C LYS A 23 -0.64 -7.42 18.99
N LYS A 24 0.45 -8.00 18.45
CA LYS A 24 1.79 -7.49 18.75
C LYS A 24 2.05 -6.15 18.08
N PHE A 25 1.54 -5.93 16.87
CA PHE A 25 1.62 -4.63 16.20
C PHE A 25 1.04 -3.50 17.08
N GLU A 26 -0.18 -3.68 17.59
CA GLU A 26 -0.85 -2.69 18.44
C GLU A 26 -0.08 -2.44 19.74
N SER A 27 0.39 -3.50 20.40
CA SER A 27 1.19 -3.39 21.63
C SER A 27 2.51 -2.64 21.39
N THR A 28 3.24 -2.99 20.32
CA THR A 28 4.51 -2.35 19.96
C THR A 28 4.30 -0.89 19.57
N LEU A 29 3.21 -0.58 18.85
CA LEU A 29 2.90 0.80 18.48
C LEU A 29 2.60 1.64 19.72
N PHE A 30 1.79 1.12 20.65
CA PHE A 30 1.48 1.79 21.91
C PHE A 30 2.75 2.06 22.73
N GLU A 31 3.63 1.06 22.88
CA GLU A 31 4.92 1.23 23.56
C GLU A 31 5.77 2.32 22.89
N PHE A 32 5.82 2.33 21.56
CA PHE A 32 6.59 3.33 20.83
C PHE A 32 6.03 4.74 21.01
N GLU A 33 4.70 4.89 21.07
CA GLU A 33 4.04 6.16 21.36
C GLU A 33 4.33 6.66 22.78
N GLN A 34 4.45 5.78 23.77
CA GLN A 34 4.87 6.17 25.11
C GLN A 34 6.34 6.58 25.12
N TYR A 35 7.20 5.82 24.45
CA TYR A 35 8.63 6.14 24.32
C TYR A 35 8.87 7.49 23.65
N ALA A 36 8.05 7.86 22.66
CA ALA A 36 8.14 9.16 21.99
C ALA A 36 7.97 10.38 22.90
N ARG A 37 7.41 10.18 24.10
CA ARG A 37 7.12 11.24 25.08
C ARG A 37 8.20 11.36 26.15
N THR A 38 9.23 10.52 26.14
CA THR A 38 10.27 10.56 27.17
C THR A 38 11.25 11.71 26.92
N PRO A 39 11.90 12.25 27.98
CA PRO A 39 12.86 13.34 27.84
C PRO A 39 13.97 13.04 26.82
N GLU A 40 14.47 11.80 26.79
CA GLU A 40 15.56 11.39 25.91
C GLU A 40 15.21 11.53 24.42
N VAL A 41 13.92 11.41 24.06
CA VAL A 41 13.44 11.64 22.71
C VAL A 41 13.18 13.13 22.48
N LEU A 42 12.56 13.82 23.45
CA LEU A 42 12.13 15.21 23.31
C LEU A 42 13.29 16.21 23.28
N GLU A 43 14.42 15.90 23.90
CA GLU A 43 15.61 16.78 23.95
C GLU A 43 16.34 16.91 22.61
N HIS A 44 16.09 16.00 21.66
CA HIS A 44 16.79 15.98 20.38
C HIS A 44 15.83 15.97 19.18
N ASP A 45 15.89 17.04 18.38
CA ASP A 45 15.03 17.20 17.19
C ASP A 45 15.10 16.03 16.21
N ASN A 46 16.28 15.42 16.06
CA ASN A 46 16.45 14.25 15.20
C ASN A 46 15.64 13.04 15.71
N PHE A 47 15.64 12.79 17.02
CA PHE A 47 14.86 11.70 17.61
C PHE A 47 13.37 11.99 17.59
N ARG A 48 12.95 13.23 17.86
CA ARG A 48 11.55 13.67 17.69
C ARG A 48 11.06 13.43 16.26
N THR A 49 11.83 13.88 15.28
CA THR A 49 11.50 13.78 13.85
C THR A 49 11.38 12.33 13.41
N HIS A 50 12.40 11.49 13.69
CA HIS A 50 12.36 10.08 13.29
C HIS A 50 11.27 9.29 14.00
N THR A 51 11.06 9.53 15.29
CA THR A 51 10.01 8.85 16.06
C THR A 51 8.62 9.23 15.53
N SER A 52 8.39 10.53 15.27
CA SER A 52 7.15 11.01 14.64
C SER A 52 6.91 10.33 13.28
N ILE A 53 7.92 10.28 12.41
CA ILE A 53 7.83 9.62 11.10
C ILE A 53 7.46 8.15 11.23
N TYR A 54 8.15 7.41 12.10
CA TYR A 54 7.93 5.97 12.22
C TYR A 54 6.58 5.64 12.87
N ILE A 55 6.14 6.41 13.87
CA ILE A 55 4.83 6.25 14.49
C ILE A 55 3.71 6.55 13.48
N ASN A 56 3.79 7.65 12.74
CA ASN A 56 2.77 7.99 11.75
C ASN A 56 2.68 6.94 10.64
N SER A 57 3.82 6.46 10.14
CA SER A 57 3.87 5.35 9.18
C SER A 57 3.21 4.08 9.73
N ALA A 58 3.48 3.75 11.01
CA ALA A 58 2.87 2.60 11.68
C ALA A 58 1.36 2.76 11.92
N LYS A 59 0.88 3.98 12.22
CA LYS A 59 -0.56 4.27 12.30
C LYS A 59 -1.25 3.99 10.97
N LEU A 60 -0.71 4.48 9.86
CA LEU A 60 -1.26 4.19 8.53
C LEU A 60 -1.26 2.68 8.26
N ASN A 61 -0.17 1.98 8.58
CA ASN A 61 -0.09 0.52 8.46
C ASN A 61 -1.18 -0.21 9.26
N LEU A 62 -1.51 0.25 10.47
CA LEU A 62 -2.58 -0.36 11.26
C LEU A 62 -3.94 -0.25 10.56
N HIS A 63 -4.24 0.90 9.96
CA HIS A 63 -5.47 1.11 9.20
C HIS A 63 -5.49 0.25 7.92
N LEU A 64 -4.37 0.19 7.19
CA LEU A 64 -4.21 -0.70 6.03
C LEU A 64 -4.44 -2.17 6.41
N MET A 65 -3.91 -2.61 7.56
CA MET A 65 -4.07 -3.97 8.06
C MET A 65 -5.52 -4.32 8.39
N LYS A 66 -6.28 -3.37 8.94
CA LYS A 66 -7.67 -3.57 9.40
C LYS A 66 -8.72 -3.25 8.34
N GLY A 67 -8.34 -2.60 7.25
CA GLY A 67 -9.29 -2.11 6.23
C GLY A 67 -10.06 -0.87 6.68
N THR A 68 -9.63 -0.17 7.73
CA THR A 68 -10.27 1.05 8.27
C THR A 68 -9.81 2.29 7.49
N PHE A 69 -9.92 2.24 6.16
CA PHE A 69 -9.35 3.23 5.25
C PHE A 69 -9.90 4.64 5.45
N LYS A 70 -11.23 4.78 5.57
CA LYS A 70 -11.89 6.08 5.74
C LYS A 70 -11.46 6.78 7.03
N ASP A 71 -11.35 6.02 8.12
CA ASP A 71 -10.91 6.55 9.41
C ASP A 71 -9.45 7.06 9.34
N ALA A 72 -8.62 6.44 8.51
CA ALA A 72 -7.24 6.87 8.33
C ALA A 72 -7.12 8.21 7.61
N LEU A 73 -8.12 8.59 6.80
CA LEU A 73 -8.07 9.81 6.00
C LEU A 73 -8.02 11.08 6.87
N SER A 74 -8.59 11.03 8.08
CA SER A 74 -8.51 12.17 9.01
C SER A 74 -7.10 12.41 9.55
N LEU A 75 -6.20 11.45 9.43
CA LEU A 75 -4.80 11.58 9.86
C LEU A 75 -3.93 12.26 8.80
N ILE A 76 -4.36 12.26 7.53
CA ILE A 76 -3.55 12.72 6.40
C ILE A 76 -3.11 14.18 6.55
N PRO A 77 -3.99 15.16 6.86
CA PRO A 77 -3.58 16.56 6.92
C PRO A 77 -2.49 16.83 7.96
N GLU A 78 -2.57 16.19 9.13
CA GLU A 78 -1.55 16.32 10.18
C GLU A 78 -0.22 15.66 9.76
N ILE A 79 -0.29 14.50 9.11
CA ILE A 79 0.90 13.79 8.62
C ILE A 79 1.60 14.63 7.55
N GLU A 80 0.86 15.19 6.60
CA GLU A 80 1.40 16.05 5.54
C GLU A 80 2.06 17.30 6.10
N ALA A 81 1.40 17.99 7.04
CA ALA A 81 1.95 19.17 7.68
C ALA A 81 3.30 18.86 8.37
N LYS A 82 3.39 17.73 9.08
CA LYS A 82 4.63 17.26 9.71
C LYS A 82 5.69 16.86 8.70
N LEU A 83 5.33 16.17 7.61
CA LEU A 83 6.29 15.82 6.56
C LEU A 83 6.86 17.06 5.88
N GLN A 84 6.05 18.10 5.70
CA GLN A 84 6.50 19.39 5.18
C GLN A 84 7.44 20.10 6.16
N GLU A 85 7.10 20.14 7.46
CA GLU A 85 7.97 20.66 8.52
C GLU A 85 9.35 19.97 8.51
N TYR A 86 9.36 18.65 8.31
CA TYR A 86 10.58 17.85 8.31
C TYR A 86 11.25 17.73 6.95
N SER A 87 10.74 18.38 5.89
CA SER A 87 11.17 18.16 4.51
C SER A 87 12.67 18.40 4.26
N LEU A 88 13.31 19.28 5.03
CA LEU A 88 14.75 19.53 4.98
C LEU A 88 15.61 18.41 5.60
N TYR A 89 14.99 17.58 6.46
CA TYR A 89 15.65 16.52 7.23
C TYR A 89 15.23 15.11 6.80
N VAL A 90 14.23 15.01 5.92
CA VAL A 90 13.63 13.77 5.48
C VAL A 90 14.03 13.50 4.05
N ASP A 91 14.62 12.32 3.83
CA ASP A 91 14.95 11.89 2.49
C ASP A 91 13.68 11.74 1.62
N GLN A 92 13.82 12.02 0.32
CA GLN A 92 12.73 11.94 -0.66
C GLN A 92 12.08 10.55 -0.71
N HIS A 93 12.84 9.49 -0.42
CA HIS A 93 12.30 8.13 -0.44
C HIS A 93 11.23 7.93 0.66
N ARG A 94 11.42 8.49 1.86
CA ARG A 94 10.41 8.44 2.93
C ARG A 94 9.11 9.13 2.54
N ILE A 95 9.20 10.30 1.90
CA ILE A 95 8.03 11.03 1.42
C ILE A 95 7.24 10.17 0.43
N MET A 96 7.92 9.53 -0.52
CA MET A 96 7.27 8.63 -1.48
C MET A 96 6.64 7.40 -0.85
N VAL A 97 7.25 6.84 0.21
CA VAL A 97 6.66 5.74 0.96
C VAL A 97 5.36 6.19 1.67
N PHE A 98 5.31 7.42 2.18
CA PHE A 98 4.08 7.99 2.72
C PHE A 98 3.03 8.20 1.62
N ASN A 99 3.41 8.82 0.49
CA ASN A 99 2.51 9.01 -0.63
C ASN A 99 1.91 7.69 -1.11
N TYR A 100 2.71 6.62 -1.14
CA TYR A 100 2.22 5.29 -1.53
C TYR A 100 1.21 4.73 -0.51
N LYS A 101 1.49 4.88 0.79
CA LYS A 101 0.55 4.45 1.84
C LYS A 101 -0.75 5.25 1.76
N ILE A 102 -0.66 6.56 1.57
CA ILE A 102 -1.82 7.45 1.43
C ILE A 102 -2.63 7.09 0.18
N ALA A 103 -1.97 6.89 -0.97
CA ALA A 103 -2.60 6.38 -2.19
C ALA A 103 -3.34 5.06 -1.94
N THR A 104 -2.74 4.13 -1.19
CA THR A 104 -3.36 2.85 -0.84
C THR A 104 -4.61 3.03 0.04
N LEU A 105 -4.61 4.00 0.96
CA LEU A 105 -5.80 4.34 1.76
C LEU A 105 -6.93 4.88 0.87
N TYR A 106 -6.61 5.79 -0.05
CA TYR A 106 -7.59 6.32 -1.00
C TYR A 106 -8.13 5.23 -1.92
N PHE A 107 -7.26 4.36 -2.46
CA PHE A 107 -7.64 3.19 -3.25
C PHE A 107 -8.62 2.28 -2.49
N GLY A 108 -8.28 1.92 -1.25
CA GLY A 108 -9.12 1.05 -0.41
C GLY A 108 -10.44 1.70 0.01
N SER A 109 -10.48 3.03 0.09
CA SER A 109 -11.69 3.81 0.38
C SER A 109 -12.61 4.01 -0.83
N GLY A 110 -12.11 3.77 -2.05
CA GLY A 110 -12.81 3.99 -3.32
C GLY A 110 -12.64 5.37 -3.94
N ASP A 111 -11.82 6.25 -3.35
CA ASP A 111 -11.50 7.57 -3.90
C ASP A 111 -10.29 7.46 -4.86
N TYR A 112 -10.55 6.91 -6.04
CA TYR A 112 -9.52 6.60 -7.03
C TYR A 112 -8.87 7.84 -7.65
N ALA A 113 -9.59 8.97 -7.68
CA ALA A 113 -9.05 10.24 -8.18
C ALA A 113 -7.90 10.73 -7.30
N ARG A 114 -8.14 10.84 -5.98
CA ARG A 114 -7.06 11.20 -5.04
C ARG A 114 -5.96 10.15 -4.98
N CYS A 115 -6.30 8.86 -5.11
CA CYS A 115 -5.30 7.82 -5.24
C CYS A 115 -4.32 8.12 -6.38
N ILE A 116 -4.83 8.48 -7.56
CA ILE A 116 -4.02 8.84 -8.72
C ILE A 116 -3.12 10.04 -8.43
N ASP A 117 -3.62 11.09 -7.77
CA ASP A 117 -2.84 12.29 -7.45
C ASP A 117 -1.57 11.94 -6.65
N TYR A 118 -1.68 11.17 -5.57
CA TYR A 118 -0.52 10.74 -4.78
C TYR A 118 0.41 9.78 -5.53
N LEU A 119 -0.13 8.93 -6.41
CA LEU A 119 0.68 8.01 -7.22
C LEU A 119 1.49 8.76 -8.28
N GLN A 120 0.95 9.85 -8.84
CA GLN A 120 1.64 10.67 -9.83
C GLN A 120 2.87 11.35 -9.22
N GLU A 121 2.82 11.79 -7.96
CA GLU A 121 3.99 12.33 -7.26
C GLU A 121 5.16 11.33 -7.21
N ILE A 122 4.86 10.05 -7.03
CA ILE A 122 5.87 8.98 -7.04
C ILE A 122 6.37 8.77 -8.47
N ILE A 123 5.45 8.57 -9.41
CA ILE A 123 5.75 8.22 -10.82
C ILE A 123 6.62 9.28 -11.51
N ASN A 124 6.41 10.55 -11.19
CA ASN A 124 7.07 11.70 -11.80
C ASN A 124 8.37 12.12 -11.07
N SER A 125 8.72 11.48 -9.97
CA SER A 125 9.95 11.79 -9.23
C SER A 125 11.22 11.28 -9.93
N ASN A 126 12.33 12.01 -9.79
CA ASN A 126 13.62 11.65 -10.39
C ASN A 126 14.18 10.35 -9.78
N ALA A 127 14.41 9.38 -10.66
CA ALA A 127 14.57 7.97 -10.34
C ALA A 127 16.01 7.60 -9.96
N ASP A 128 16.31 7.65 -8.66
CA ASP A 128 17.40 6.86 -8.03
C ASP A 128 16.84 5.89 -6.95
N LEU A 129 15.53 5.63 -7.03
CA LEU A 129 14.74 4.98 -5.98
C LEU A 129 14.60 3.47 -6.20
N ARG A 130 14.22 2.76 -5.12
CA ARG A 130 13.84 1.35 -5.18
C ARG A 130 12.82 1.14 -6.30
N TYR A 131 13.23 0.36 -7.29
CA TYR A 131 12.45 0.05 -8.49
C TYR A 131 11.07 -0.55 -8.19
N ASP A 132 10.92 -1.24 -7.05
CA ASP A 132 9.66 -1.83 -6.63
C ASP A 132 8.57 -0.78 -6.39
N LEU A 133 8.86 0.27 -5.61
CA LEU A 133 7.86 1.31 -5.29
C LEU A 133 7.33 1.97 -6.58
N GLN A 134 8.23 2.25 -7.52
CA GLN A 134 7.91 2.83 -8.82
C GLN A 134 7.07 1.88 -9.70
N CYS A 135 7.31 0.57 -9.62
CA CYS A 135 6.53 -0.43 -10.34
C CYS A 135 5.10 -0.53 -9.77
N TYR A 136 4.97 -0.71 -8.46
CA TYR A 136 3.65 -0.85 -7.84
C TYR A 136 2.84 0.44 -7.82
N ALA A 137 3.50 1.61 -7.78
CA ALA A 137 2.80 2.89 -7.97
C ALA A 137 2.14 2.96 -9.36
N ARG A 138 2.85 2.56 -10.42
CA ARG A 138 2.31 2.51 -11.79
C ARG A 138 1.21 1.45 -11.92
N LEU A 139 1.37 0.31 -11.26
CA LEU A 139 0.38 -0.77 -11.27
C LEU A 139 -0.93 -0.35 -10.58
N MET A 140 -0.84 0.28 -9.40
CA MET A 140 -1.99 0.82 -8.69
C MET A 140 -2.63 2.00 -9.43
N HIS A 141 -1.82 2.82 -10.12
CA HIS A 141 -2.31 3.93 -10.94
C HIS A 141 -3.15 3.41 -12.12
N MET A 142 -2.66 2.38 -12.82
CA MET A 142 -3.40 1.68 -13.86
C MET A 142 -4.70 1.05 -13.31
N LEU A 143 -4.63 0.42 -12.13
CA LEU A 143 -5.80 -0.19 -11.49
C LEU A 143 -6.82 0.87 -11.05
N SER A 144 -6.38 2.04 -10.61
CA SER A 144 -7.27 3.15 -10.23
C SER A 144 -8.02 3.70 -11.44
N HIS A 145 -7.35 3.83 -12.60
CA HIS A 145 -8.03 4.18 -13.85
C HIS A 145 -9.03 3.11 -14.32
N TYR A 146 -8.72 1.83 -14.10
CA TYR A 146 -9.65 0.74 -14.37
C TYR A 146 -10.93 0.89 -13.57
N GLU A 147 -10.79 1.16 -12.28
CA GLU A 147 -11.91 1.35 -11.34
C GLU A 147 -12.78 2.55 -11.68
N MET A 148 -12.18 3.61 -12.23
CA MET A 148 -12.91 4.79 -12.69
C MET A 148 -13.60 4.59 -14.05
N GLY A 149 -13.35 3.47 -14.75
CA GLY A 149 -13.88 3.24 -16.09
C GLY A 149 -13.24 4.12 -17.16
N ASN A 150 -11.99 4.57 -16.95
CA ASN A 150 -11.26 5.40 -17.92
C ASN A 150 -10.71 4.53 -19.07
N TYR A 151 -11.60 3.89 -19.83
CA TYR A 151 -11.26 2.90 -20.83
C TYR A 151 -10.49 3.46 -22.03
N ASP A 152 -10.60 4.76 -22.31
CA ASP A 152 -9.90 5.39 -23.44
C ASP A 152 -8.38 5.37 -23.30
N ILE A 153 -7.87 5.44 -22.06
CA ILE A 153 -6.42 5.51 -21.79
C ILE A 153 -5.83 4.18 -21.34
N ILE A 154 -6.67 3.25 -20.91
CA ILE A 154 -6.20 2.09 -20.14
C ILE A 154 -5.39 1.09 -20.96
N GLU A 155 -5.70 0.90 -22.25
CA GLU A 155 -4.93 0.03 -23.12
C GLU A 155 -3.49 0.55 -23.28
N SER A 156 -3.35 1.87 -23.44
CA SER A 156 -2.05 2.53 -23.51
C SER A 156 -1.29 2.44 -22.19
N LEU A 157 -1.99 2.59 -21.06
CA LEU A 157 -1.42 2.46 -19.72
C LEU A 157 -0.91 1.04 -19.49
N ILE A 158 -1.68 0.00 -19.79
CA ILE A 158 -1.26 -1.40 -19.65
C ILE A 158 0.04 -1.68 -20.40
N LYS A 159 0.14 -1.22 -21.66
CA LYS A 159 1.37 -1.37 -22.45
C LYS A 159 2.54 -0.63 -21.82
N SER A 160 2.30 0.59 -21.33
CA SER A 160 3.32 1.41 -20.68
C SER A 160 3.84 0.79 -19.38
N VAL A 161 2.94 0.39 -18.48
CA VAL A 161 3.29 -0.21 -17.18
C VAL A 161 3.98 -1.56 -17.38
N PHE A 162 3.48 -2.41 -18.29
CA PHE A 162 4.12 -3.70 -18.60
C PHE A 162 5.56 -3.51 -19.09
N ARG A 163 5.80 -2.61 -20.05
CA ARG A 163 7.16 -2.34 -20.56
C ARG A 163 8.08 -1.83 -19.46
N PHE A 164 7.58 -0.95 -18.59
CA PHE A 164 8.36 -0.45 -17.46
C PHE A 164 8.74 -1.60 -16.52
N MET A 165 7.79 -2.39 -16.04
CA MET A 165 8.06 -3.50 -15.10
C MET A 165 8.95 -4.59 -15.72
N ALA A 166 8.78 -4.89 -17.01
CA ALA A 166 9.67 -5.80 -17.73
C ALA A 166 11.12 -5.30 -17.77
N LYS A 167 11.32 -4.00 -18.08
CA LYS A 167 12.65 -3.37 -18.05
C LYS A 167 13.29 -3.45 -16.65
N MET A 168 12.48 -3.31 -15.61
CA MET A 168 12.94 -3.39 -14.22
C MET A 168 13.12 -4.82 -13.70
N LYS A 169 12.85 -5.85 -14.52
CA LYS A 169 12.82 -7.27 -14.13
C LYS A 169 11.94 -7.51 -12.90
N ASN A 170 10.78 -6.85 -12.87
CA ASN A 170 9.83 -6.86 -11.77
C ASN A 170 8.46 -7.44 -12.17
N LEU A 171 8.48 -8.51 -12.96
CA LEU A 171 7.29 -9.26 -13.34
C LEU A 171 7.39 -10.65 -12.70
N THR A 172 6.53 -10.91 -11.72
CA THR A 172 6.28 -12.26 -11.20
C THR A 172 5.00 -12.82 -11.83
N VAL A 173 4.63 -14.04 -11.44
CA VAL A 173 3.40 -14.66 -11.95
C VAL A 173 2.17 -13.82 -11.60
N VAL A 174 2.15 -13.21 -10.41
CA VAL A 174 1.03 -12.36 -9.98
C VAL A 174 0.83 -11.17 -10.92
N GLU A 175 1.88 -10.42 -11.27
CA GLU A 175 1.71 -9.27 -12.17
C GLU A 175 1.39 -9.70 -13.60
N GLU A 176 1.95 -10.81 -14.09
CA GLU A 176 1.59 -11.36 -15.39
C GLU A 176 0.10 -11.71 -15.48
N GLU A 177 -0.46 -12.35 -14.45
CA GLU A 177 -1.89 -12.63 -14.37
C GLU A 177 -2.73 -11.36 -14.25
N MET A 178 -2.26 -10.33 -13.52
CA MET A 178 -2.91 -9.02 -13.49
C MET A 178 -2.99 -8.42 -14.89
N PHE A 179 -1.88 -8.36 -15.64
CA PHE A 179 -1.89 -7.82 -16.99
C PHE A 179 -2.78 -8.63 -17.94
N ARG A 180 -2.80 -9.96 -17.80
CA ARG A 180 -3.67 -10.84 -18.59
C ARG A 180 -5.14 -10.56 -18.30
N PHE A 181 -5.53 -10.52 -17.03
CA PHE A 181 -6.89 -10.17 -16.61
C PHE A 181 -7.28 -8.81 -17.16
N MET A 182 -6.45 -7.79 -16.96
CA MET A 182 -6.74 -6.42 -17.39
C MET A 182 -7.01 -6.38 -18.90
N ARG A 183 -6.12 -6.95 -19.73
CA ARG A 183 -6.30 -6.99 -21.18
C ARG A 183 -7.59 -7.68 -21.62
N HIS A 184 -7.98 -8.77 -20.95
CA HIS A 184 -9.21 -9.49 -21.29
C HIS A 184 -10.46 -8.73 -20.85
N SER A 185 -10.42 -8.10 -19.67
CA SER A 185 -11.58 -7.48 -19.04
C SER A 185 -12.27 -6.38 -19.87
N PHE A 186 -11.58 -5.72 -20.80
CA PHE A 186 -12.16 -4.67 -21.66
C PHE A 186 -13.15 -5.17 -22.69
N ASN A 187 -12.95 -6.38 -23.20
CA ASN A 187 -13.75 -6.91 -24.30
C ASN A 187 -14.93 -7.75 -23.79
N VAL A 188 -15.20 -7.69 -22.49
CA VAL A 188 -16.08 -8.62 -21.78
C VAL A 188 -17.28 -7.85 -21.26
N THR A 189 -18.48 -8.37 -21.52
CA THR A 189 -19.72 -7.77 -21.01
C THR A 189 -19.78 -7.89 -19.49
N PRO A 190 -20.53 -7.02 -18.77
CA PRO A 190 -20.65 -7.11 -17.31
C PRO A 190 -21.04 -8.50 -16.79
N GLN A 191 -21.86 -9.24 -17.55
CA GLN A 191 -22.27 -10.61 -17.24
C GLN A 191 -21.12 -11.62 -17.27
N LYS A 192 -20.13 -11.40 -18.14
CA LYS A 192 -18.95 -12.27 -18.29
C LYS A 192 -17.75 -11.82 -17.44
N LEU A 193 -17.79 -10.61 -16.86
CA LEU A 193 -16.68 -10.07 -16.07
C LEU A 193 -16.47 -10.84 -14.75
N ARG A 194 -17.56 -11.27 -14.10
CA ARG A 194 -17.47 -12.01 -12.83
C ARG A 194 -16.72 -13.35 -12.98
N PRO A 195 -17.01 -14.21 -13.97
CA PRO A 195 -16.19 -15.40 -14.26
C PRO A 195 -14.71 -15.11 -14.49
N GLU A 196 -14.36 -14.01 -15.17
CA GLU A 196 -12.96 -13.61 -15.37
C GLU A 196 -12.28 -13.21 -14.06
N LEU A 197 -13.00 -12.51 -13.17
CA LEU A 197 -12.51 -12.16 -11.83
C LEU A 197 -12.32 -13.40 -10.95
N GLU A 198 -13.25 -14.36 -11.00
CA GLU A 198 -13.14 -15.63 -10.28
C GLU A 198 -11.93 -16.44 -10.77
N THR A 199 -11.76 -16.55 -12.10
CA THR A 199 -10.59 -17.18 -12.73
C THR A 199 -9.29 -16.47 -12.32
N PHE A 200 -9.28 -15.15 -12.32
CA PHE A 200 -8.11 -14.37 -11.89
C PHE A 200 -7.79 -14.64 -10.42
N LEU A 201 -8.78 -14.62 -9.53
CA LEU A 201 -8.60 -14.91 -8.11
C LEU A 201 -7.97 -16.27 -7.88
N GLU A 202 -8.47 -17.32 -8.54
CA GLU A 202 -7.94 -18.69 -8.41
C GLU A 202 -6.45 -18.76 -8.80
N LYS A 203 -6.07 -18.06 -9.87
CA LYS A 203 -4.68 -18.03 -10.37
C LYS A 203 -3.70 -17.32 -9.46
N ILE A 204 -4.13 -16.35 -8.65
CA ILE A 204 -3.20 -15.60 -7.78
C ILE A 204 -3.31 -15.99 -6.30
N LYS A 205 -4.45 -16.50 -5.84
CA LYS A 205 -4.67 -16.76 -4.41
C LYS A 205 -3.77 -17.84 -3.84
N HIS A 206 -3.49 -18.89 -4.62
CA HIS A 206 -2.58 -19.95 -4.19
C HIS A 206 -1.11 -19.50 -4.09
N LEU A 207 -0.76 -18.35 -4.69
CA LEU A 207 0.57 -17.78 -4.68
C LEU A 207 0.89 -16.97 -3.41
N GLU A 208 -0.10 -16.69 -2.55
CA GLU A 208 0.09 -15.91 -1.30
C GLU A 208 1.17 -16.51 -0.38
N ARG A 209 1.35 -17.84 -0.42
CA ARG A 209 2.36 -18.57 0.35
C ARG A 209 3.66 -18.84 -0.41
N ASN A 210 3.76 -18.39 -1.65
CA ASN A 210 4.94 -18.60 -2.48
C ASN A 210 6.00 -17.52 -2.19
N ARG A 211 7.17 -17.95 -1.71
CA ARG A 211 8.31 -17.06 -1.39
C ARG A 211 8.81 -16.22 -2.57
N PHE A 212 8.55 -16.64 -3.81
CA PHE A 212 8.93 -15.90 -5.02
C PHE A 212 7.93 -14.80 -5.37
N GLU A 213 6.73 -14.84 -4.79
CA GLU A 213 5.61 -13.94 -5.09
C GLU A 213 5.33 -12.97 -3.92
N THR A 214 6.01 -13.14 -2.78
CA THR A 214 5.85 -12.30 -1.57
C THR A 214 5.90 -10.80 -1.87
N ARG A 215 6.71 -10.38 -2.85
CA ARG A 215 6.85 -8.98 -3.25
C ARG A 215 5.53 -8.37 -3.71
N ALA A 216 4.76 -9.08 -4.54
CA ALA A 216 3.48 -8.60 -5.07
C ALA A 216 2.50 -8.24 -3.95
N PHE A 217 2.38 -9.15 -2.98
CA PHE A 217 1.46 -9.02 -1.86
C PHE A 217 1.92 -8.01 -0.80
N ALA A 218 3.20 -7.65 -0.76
CA ALA A 218 3.72 -6.63 0.15
C ALA A 218 3.33 -5.21 -0.26
N TYR A 219 3.23 -4.94 -1.57
CA TYR A 219 2.92 -3.61 -2.08
C TYR A 219 1.45 -3.42 -2.43
N LEU A 220 0.76 -4.46 -2.90
CA LEU A 220 -0.64 -4.36 -3.32
C LEU A 220 -1.43 -5.55 -2.79
N ASP A 221 -2.47 -5.29 -1.99
CA ASP A 221 -3.41 -6.31 -1.52
C ASP A 221 -4.40 -6.69 -2.64
N ILE A 222 -3.84 -7.20 -3.75
CA ILE A 222 -4.57 -7.53 -4.96
C ILE A 222 -5.61 -8.62 -4.70
N ILE A 223 -5.34 -9.54 -3.77
CA ILE A 223 -6.31 -10.57 -3.36
C ILE A 223 -7.55 -9.93 -2.78
N SER A 224 -7.41 -9.01 -1.82
CA SER A 224 -8.57 -8.34 -1.23
C SER A 224 -9.29 -7.47 -2.25
N TRP A 225 -8.58 -6.88 -3.21
CA TRP A 225 -9.19 -6.16 -4.33
C TRP A 225 -10.05 -7.10 -5.19
N VAL A 226 -9.53 -8.22 -5.69
CA VAL A 226 -10.32 -9.16 -6.52
C VAL A 226 -11.49 -9.74 -5.73
N GLU A 227 -11.28 -10.14 -4.47
CA GLU A 227 -12.36 -10.63 -3.61
C GLU A 227 -13.47 -9.60 -3.43
N SER A 228 -13.14 -8.31 -3.34
CA SER A 228 -14.13 -7.22 -3.27
C SER A 228 -15.04 -7.21 -4.50
N LYS A 229 -14.49 -7.50 -5.69
CA LYS A 229 -15.22 -7.53 -6.95
C LYS A 229 -16.02 -8.81 -7.12
N VAL A 230 -15.43 -9.96 -6.84
CA VAL A 230 -16.10 -11.27 -6.92
C VAL A 230 -17.30 -11.34 -5.98
N TYR A 231 -17.16 -10.83 -4.75
CA TYR A 231 -18.21 -10.89 -3.74
C TYR A 231 -19.12 -9.65 -3.71
N GLY A 232 -18.87 -8.65 -4.56
CA GLY A 232 -19.70 -7.44 -4.63
C GLY A 232 -19.75 -6.64 -3.33
N LYS A 233 -18.63 -6.53 -2.60
CA LYS A 233 -18.55 -5.80 -1.33
C LYS A 233 -17.31 -4.91 -1.27
N PRO A 234 -17.32 -3.80 -0.51
CA PRO A 234 -16.16 -2.93 -0.41
C PRO A 234 -14.89 -3.66 0.06
N MET A 235 -13.74 -3.27 -0.48
CA MET A 235 -12.42 -3.82 -0.09
C MET A 235 -12.19 -3.70 1.43
N ALA A 236 -12.60 -2.57 2.02
CA ALA A 236 -12.60 -2.36 3.48
C ALA A 236 -13.28 -3.51 4.24
N THR A 237 -14.45 -3.94 3.78
CA THR A 237 -15.23 -5.03 4.39
C THR A 237 -14.50 -6.37 4.27
N VAL A 238 -13.91 -6.66 3.10
CA VAL A 238 -13.11 -7.88 2.88
C VAL A 238 -11.96 -7.97 3.88
N ILE A 239 -11.17 -6.90 4.02
CA ILE A 239 -10.01 -6.87 4.90
C ILE A 239 -10.45 -6.92 6.37
N TYR A 240 -11.49 -6.19 6.74
CA TYR A 240 -11.99 -6.20 8.11
C TYR A 240 -12.49 -7.59 8.52
N GLU A 241 -13.18 -8.31 7.63
CA GLU A 241 -13.57 -9.70 7.88
C GLU A 241 -12.37 -10.63 8.06
N LYS A 242 -11.31 -10.48 7.25
CA LYS A 242 -10.04 -11.23 7.43
C LYS A 242 -9.43 -10.94 8.80
N TYR A 243 -9.40 -9.67 9.21
CA TYR A 243 -8.95 -9.27 10.54
C TYR A 243 -9.79 -9.91 11.65
N GLN A 244 -11.12 -9.89 11.57
CA GLN A 244 -11.99 -10.51 12.57
C GLN A 244 -11.79 -12.03 12.64
N LYS A 245 -11.56 -12.70 11.50
CA LYS A 245 -11.23 -14.13 11.48
C LYS A 245 -9.88 -14.42 12.12
N SER A 246 -8.89 -13.54 11.96
CA SER A 246 -7.56 -13.72 12.57
C SER A 246 -7.53 -13.59 14.10
N LYS A 247 -8.60 -13.04 14.70
CA LYS A 247 -8.79 -12.97 16.16
C LYS A 247 -9.38 -14.23 16.76
N ARG A 248 -9.98 -15.09 15.94
CA ARG A 248 -10.58 -16.36 16.37
C ARG A 248 -9.51 -17.43 16.43
#